data_AF-A0A6F8XTY0-F1
#
_entry.id   AF-A0A6F8XTY0-F1
#
_cell.length_a   1.000
_cell.length_b   1.000
_cell.length_c   1.000
_cell.angle_alpha   90.00
_cell.angle_beta   90.00
_cell.angle_gamma   90.00
#
_symmetry.space_group_name_H-M   'P 1'
#
loop_
_entity.id
_entity.type
_entity.pdbx_description
1 polymer ?
#
loop_
_entity_poly.entity_id
_entity_poly.type
_entity_poly.pdbx_seq_one_letter_code
_entity_poly.pdbx_strand_id
1 'polypeptide(L)'
;MGWQIWLCVRVVAVNYGAYAPDRHGPADTLMSGVHLVGLLAAAAALVVVVARALLRRSGEPGDRLAELVAVGIVVNLGAFVISALPVDLYSARQVVAVLPLGAVLAGRVWGPRLARLPRATPVAVVVFVLLGAELVGHAAAKGEPGHAADVARWLDGRGLRYGLGDYWNSNNITVLTDGRVAVRPVVTSDPISAYRWESKVDWYDPAEYDATFLVLDTRNPSRGEATATAQWGPPVERHEFAGTVVLVYDKDLLVGLPAYCMPEHAPSIAQCPTHGPALF
;
A
#
# COMPACT_ATOMS: atom_id res chain seq x y z
N MET A 1 3.48 12.96 -18.14
CA MET A 1 3.45 13.90 -17.00
C MET A 1 2.04 14.11 -16.44
N GLY A 2 1.04 14.50 -17.26
CA GLY A 2 -0.31 14.86 -16.77
C GLY A 2 -1.02 13.79 -15.94
N TRP A 3 -0.91 12.51 -16.32
CA TRP A 3 -1.44 11.40 -15.52
C TRP A 3 -0.84 11.30 -14.12
N GLN A 4 0.49 11.39 -14.00
CA GLN A 4 1.18 11.29 -12.71
C GLN A 4 0.85 12.46 -11.77
N ILE A 5 0.68 13.66 -12.33
CA ILE A 5 0.23 14.83 -11.56
C ILE A 5 -1.20 14.62 -11.05
N TRP A 6 -2.10 14.12 -11.91
CA TRP A 6 -3.47 13.81 -11.51
C TRP A 6 -3.55 12.71 -10.45
N LEU A 7 -2.74 11.66 -10.60
CA LEU A 7 -2.61 10.61 -9.61
C LEU A 7 -2.10 11.17 -8.28
N CYS A 8 -1.06 12.02 -8.32
CA CYS A 8 -0.49 12.70 -7.15
C CYS A 8 -1.55 13.46 -6.34
N VAL A 9 -2.41 14.24 -7.02
CA VAL A 9 -3.52 14.95 -6.37
C VAL A 9 -4.48 13.98 -5.68
N ARG A 10 -4.86 12.89 -6.35
CA ARG A 10 -5.77 11.89 -5.80
C ARG A 10 -5.18 11.19 -4.58
N VAL A 11 -3.91 10.77 -4.65
CA VAL A 11 -3.28 10.06 -3.53
C VAL A 11 -3.06 10.96 -2.31
N VAL A 12 -2.79 12.25 -2.50
CA VAL A 12 -2.73 13.21 -1.39
C VAL A 12 -4.12 13.38 -0.77
N ALA A 13 -5.18 13.47 -1.58
CA ALA A 13 -6.55 13.52 -1.07
C ALA A 13 -6.93 12.23 -0.31
N VAL A 14 -6.48 11.05 -0.77
CA VAL A 14 -6.65 9.77 -0.05
C VAL A 14 -5.94 9.82 1.31
N ASN A 15 -4.67 10.24 1.36
CA ASN A 15 -3.92 10.34 2.62
C ASN A 15 -4.58 11.27 3.63
N TYR A 16 -5.13 12.40 3.18
CA TYR A 16 -5.85 13.32 4.05
C TYR A 16 -7.24 12.83 4.44
N GLY A 17 -7.77 11.76 3.87
CA GLY A 17 -9.17 11.38 4.07
C GLY A 17 -10.15 12.39 3.46
N ALA A 18 -9.78 13.02 2.34
CA ALA A 18 -10.62 13.96 1.60
C ALA A 18 -11.07 13.41 0.23
N TYR A 19 -10.77 12.14 -0.06
CA TYR A 19 -11.15 11.51 -1.32
C TYR A 19 -12.64 11.14 -1.32
N ALA A 20 -13.43 11.88 -2.10
CA ALA A 20 -14.89 11.77 -2.14
C ALA A 20 -15.44 10.41 -2.61
N PRO A 21 -14.81 9.69 -3.56
CA PRO A 21 -15.32 8.39 -4.01
C PRO A 21 -15.36 7.29 -2.92
N ASP A 22 -14.59 7.43 -1.85
CA ASP A 22 -14.54 6.44 -0.75
C ASP A 22 -15.60 6.73 0.33
N ARG A 23 -16.52 7.67 0.11
CA ARG A 23 -17.47 8.14 1.14
C ARG A 23 -18.82 7.46 1.01
N HIS A 24 -19.24 6.80 2.07
CA HIS A 24 -20.46 6.02 2.10
C HIS A 24 -21.40 6.56 3.17
N GLY A 25 -22.04 7.69 2.86
CA GLY A 25 -23.10 8.27 3.68
C GLY A 25 -22.83 9.70 4.17
N PRO A 26 -23.80 10.29 4.90
CA PRO A 26 -23.76 11.69 5.28
C PRO A 26 -22.66 12.02 6.30
N ALA A 27 -22.40 11.10 7.24
CA ALA A 27 -21.34 11.27 8.26
C ALA A 27 -19.95 11.28 7.62
N ASP A 28 -19.65 10.32 6.75
CA ASP A 28 -18.39 10.23 6.01
C ASP A 28 -18.15 11.46 5.13
N THR A 29 -19.22 11.97 4.52
CA THR A 29 -19.17 13.17 3.68
C THR A 29 -18.85 14.41 4.51
N LEU A 30 -19.43 14.54 5.70
CA LEU A 30 -19.12 15.61 6.64
C LEU A 30 -17.65 15.56 7.09
N MET A 31 -17.15 14.38 7.47
CA MET A 31 -15.74 14.19 7.85
C MET A 31 -14.81 14.46 6.67
N SER A 32 -15.17 14.04 5.46
CA SER A 32 -14.42 14.39 4.24
C SER A 32 -14.30 15.91 4.06
N GLY A 33 -15.32 16.68 4.45
CA GLY A 33 -15.28 18.14 4.44
C GLY A 33 -14.26 18.70 5.45
N VAL A 34 -14.22 18.15 6.66
CA VAL A 34 -13.23 18.54 7.70
C VAL A 34 -11.81 18.23 7.22
N HIS A 35 -11.60 17.04 6.69
CA HIS A 35 -10.32 16.61 6.10
C HIS A 35 -9.89 17.47 4.92
N LEU A 36 -10.83 17.84 4.05
CA LEU A 36 -10.57 18.74 2.92
C LEU A 36 -10.14 20.13 3.39
N VAL A 37 -10.76 20.67 4.46
CA VAL A 37 -10.32 21.95 5.06
C VAL A 37 -8.89 21.83 5.57
N GLY A 38 -8.53 20.72 6.23
CA GLY A 38 -7.16 20.43 6.66
C GLY A 38 -6.17 20.38 5.49
N LEU A 39 -6.52 19.68 4.41
CA LEU A 39 -5.73 19.60 3.19
C LEU A 39 -5.52 20.97 2.55
N LEU A 40 -6.59 21.76 2.39
CA LEU A 40 -6.52 23.11 1.81
C LEU A 40 -5.69 24.05 2.68
N ALA A 41 -5.80 23.95 4.01
CA ALA A 41 -4.99 24.74 4.94
C ALA A 41 -3.49 24.40 4.83
N ALA A 42 -3.15 23.12 4.69
CA ALA A 42 -1.77 22.66 4.47
C ALA A 42 -1.23 23.10 3.11
N ALA A 43 -2.01 22.95 2.04
CA ALA A 43 -1.64 23.40 0.70
C ALA A 43 -1.42 24.92 0.64
N ALA A 44 -2.32 25.71 1.24
CA ALA A 44 -2.17 27.15 1.33
C ALA A 44 -0.95 27.56 2.18
N ALA A 45 -0.69 26.85 3.29
CA ALA A 45 0.51 27.07 4.10
C ALA A 45 1.79 26.81 3.31
N LEU A 46 1.82 25.75 2.50
CA LEU A 46 2.93 25.44 1.59
C LEU A 46 3.19 26.56 0.60
N VAL A 47 2.14 27.03 -0.09
CA VAL A 47 2.26 28.16 -1.03
C VAL A 47 2.78 29.41 -0.33
N VAL A 48 2.25 29.74 0.86
CA VAL A 48 2.70 30.91 1.62
C VAL A 48 4.17 30.80 2.02
N VAL A 49 4.61 29.65 2.51
CA VAL A 49 6.01 29.45 2.95
C VAL A 49 6.97 29.47 1.77
N VAL A 50 6.62 28.80 0.67
CA VAL A 50 7.44 28.81 -0.57
C VAL A 50 7.51 30.23 -1.15
N ALA A 51 6.38 30.94 -1.26
CA ALA A 51 6.36 32.32 -1.75
C ALA A 51 7.20 33.25 -0.87
N ARG A 52 7.08 33.14 0.46
CA ARG A 52 7.92 33.90 1.40
C ARG A 52 9.40 33.59 1.22
N ALA A 53 9.75 32.31 1.08
CA ALA A 53 11.14 31.90 0.91
C ALA A 53 11.76 32.42 -0.39
N LEU A 54 10.99 32.45 -1.48
CA LEU A 54 11.43 32.91 -2.81
C LEU A 54 11.48 34.44 -2.93
N LEU A 55 10.55 35.16 -2.29
CA LEU A 55 10.47 36.62 -2.34
C LEU A 55 11.34 37.31 -1.28
N ARG A 56 11.92 36.55 -0.35
CA ARG A 56 12.75 37.08 0.73
C ARG A 56 14.04 37.69 0.20
N ARG A 57 14.39 38.86 0.73
CA ARG A 57 15.68 39.52 0.44
C ARG A 57 16.82 38.86 1.21
N SER A 58 18.01 38.82 0.61
CA SER A 58 19.22 38.30 1.25
C SER A 58 19.48 39.01 2.58
N GLY A 59 19.49 38.25 3.68
CA GLY A 59 19.77 38.76 5.03
C GLY A 59 18.55 38.87 5.96
N GLU A 60 17.33 38.71 5.47
CA GLU A 60 16.16 38.66 6.35
C GLU A 60 16.04 37.31 7.07
N PRO A 61 15.74 37.31 8.39
CA PRO A 61 15.46 36.06 9.10
C PRO A 61 14.15 35.45 8.59
N GLY A 62 14.15 34.13 8.36
CA GLY A 62 12.91 33.40 8.10
C GLY A 62 12.78 32.14 8.96
N ASP A 63 11.65 31.46 8.78
CA ASP A 63 11.31 30.26 9.53
C ASP A 63 11.97 29.03 8.88
N ARG A 64 13.18 28.73 9.33
CA ARG A 64 13.97 27.59 8.81
C ARG A 64 13.25 26.25 8.96
N LEU A 65 12.45 26.09 9.99
CA LEU A 65 11.71 24.86 10.19
C LEU A 65 10.56 24.74 9.20
N ALA A 66 9.78 25.80 8.99
CA ALA A 66 8.76 25.81 7.95
C ALA A 66 9.37 25.61 6.54
N GLU A 67 10.52 26.23 6.26
CA GLU A 67 11.26 26.06 5.00
C GLU A 67 11.71 24.60 4.79
N LEU A 68 12.32 23.97 5.79
CA LEU A 68 12.75 22.56 5.71
C LEU A 68 11.57 21.61 5.54
N VAL A 69 10.47 21.83 6.27
CA VAL A 69 9.23 21.06 6.12
C VAL A 69 8.63 21.22 4.71
N ALA A 70 8.61 22.44 4.18
CA ALA A 70 8.15 22.71 2.82
C ALA A 70 9.03 22.00 1.77
N VAL A 71 10.36 22.03 1.93
CA VAL A 71 11.29 21.29 1.07
C VAL A 71 11.00 19.79 1.12
N GLY A 72 10.79 19.21 2.31
CA GLY A 72 10.44 17.80 2.45
C GLY A 72 9.17 17.42 1.69
N ILE A 73 8.12 18.25 1.77
CA ILE A 73 6.87 18.05 1.01
C ILE A 73 7.13 18.14 -0.50
N VAL A 74 7.83 19.18 -0.96
CA VAL A 74 8.10 19.39 -2.40
C VAL A 74 8.96 18.26 -2.97
N VAL A 75 10.00 17.82 -2.26
CA VAL A 75 10.86 16.72 -2.69
C VAL A 75 10.09 15.41 -2.77
N ASN A 76 9.28 15.09 -1.75
CA ASN A 76 8.52 13.83 -1.73
C ASN A 76 7.44 13.80 -2.84
N LEU A 77 6.69 14.89 -3.04
CA LEU A 77 5.73 15.00 -4.13
C LEU A 77 6.40 15.05 -5.51
N GLY A 78 7.53 15.74 -5.63
CA GLY A 78 8.32 15.80 -6.87
C GLY A 78 8.85 14.43 -7.27
N ALA A 79 9.43 13.70 -6.31
CA ALA A 79 9.89 12.32 -6.53
C ALA A 79 8.74 11.41 -6.96
N PHE A 80 7.56 11.53 -6.34
CA PHE A 80 6.37 10.77 -6.74
C PHE A 80 5.96 11.07 -8.20
N VAL A 81 5.91 12.35 -8.59
CA VAL A 81 5.49 12.75 -9.94
C VAL A 81 6.48 12.32 -11.03
N ILE A 82 7.78 12.31 -10.72
CA ILE A 82 8.85 11.94 -11.65
C ILE A 82 9.01 10.41 -11.73
N SER A 83 8.70 9.69 -10.67
CA SER A 83 8.85 8.24 -10.58
C SER A 83 7.88 7.48 -11.50
N ALA A 84 8.32 6.32 -11.99
CA ALA A 84 7.49 5.35 -12.70
C ALA A 84 6.87 4.29 -11.78
N LEU A 85 7.21 4.31 -10.48
CA LEU A 85 6.72 3.34 -9.49
C LEU A 85 5.23 3.52 -9.13
N PRO A 86 4.68 4.75 -9.03
CA PRO A 86 3.27 4.92 -8.75
C PRO A 86 2.40 4.58 -9.96
N VAL A 87 1.51 3.61 -9.78
CA VAL A 87 0.60 3.16 -10.85
C VAL A 87 -0.88 3.34 -10.49
N ASP A 88 -1.21 3.46 -9.21
CA ASP A 88 -2.58 3.48 -8.70
C ASP A 88 -2.72 4.22 -7.35
N LEU A 89 -3.93 4.22 -6.80
CA LEU A 89 -4.23 4.86 -5.51
C LEU A 89 -3.53 4.18 -4.33
N TYR A 90 -3.18 2.89 -4.41
CA TYR A 90 -2.45 2.20 -3.35
C TYR A 90 -1.04 2.76 -3.16
N SER A 91 -0.54 3.49 -4.16
CA SER A 91 0.72 4.24 -4.08
C SER A 91 0.65 5.44 -3.13
N ALA A 92 -0.51 5.77 -2.56
CA ALA A 92 -0.64 6.86 -1.58
C ALA A 92 0.29 6.74 -0.37
N ARG A 93 0.61 5.50 0.03
CA ARG A 93 1.61 5.21 1.07
C ARG A 93 2.99 5.84 0.78
N GLN A 94 3.34 6.07 -0.48
CA GLN A 94 4.64 6.65 -0.89
C GLN A 94 4.75 8.16 -0.58
N VAL A 95 3.61 8.84 -0.38
CA VAL A 95 3.55 10.27 -0.03
C VAL A 95 2.87 10.53 1.31
N VAL A 96 2.80 9.50 2.17
CA VAL A 96 2.14 9.59 3.48
C VAL A 96 2.79 10.65 4.38
N ALA A 97 4.09 10.92 4.20
CA ALA A 97 4.83 11.94 4.94
C ALA A 97 4.27 13.37 4.75
N VAL A 98 3.56 13.63 3.65
CA VAL A 98 2.93 14.93 3.37
C VAL A 98 1.86 15.29 4.40
N LEU A 99 1.22 14.30 5.03
CA LEU A 99 0.19 14.53 6.05
C LEU A 99 0.76 15.17 7.32
N PRO A 100 1.72 14.55 8.06
CA PRO A 100 2.28 15.16 9.26
C PRO A 100 3.09 16.44 8.95
N LEU A 101 3.80 16.48 7.82
CA LEU A 101 4.53 17.69 7.39
C LEU A 101 3.57 18.84 7.09
N GLY A 102 2.48 18.57 6.39
CA GLY A 102 1.44 19.57 6.10
C GLY A 102 0.74 20.08 7.35
N ALA A 103 0.46 19.20 8.32
CA ALA A 103 -0.10 19.59 9.61
C ALA A 103 0.82 20.55 10.39
N VAL A 104 2.13 20.26 10.43
CA VAL A 104 3.15 21.14 11.04
C VAL A 104 3.17 22.51 10.34
N LEU A 105 3.12 22.52 9.00
CA LEU A 105 3.16 23.75 8.22
C LEU A 105 1.90 24.60 8.43
N ALA A 106 0.72 23.97 8.40
CA ALA A 106 -0.55 24.62 8.69
C ALA A 106 -0.57 25.22 10.11
N GLY A 107 -0.10 24.46 11.11
CA GLY A 107 0.01 24.93 12.49
C GLY A 107 0.93 26.15 12.63
N ARG A 108 2.09 26.16 11.96
CA ARG A 108 3.02 27.30 12.01
C ARG A 108 2.50 28.55 11.30
N VAL A 109 1.86 28.39 10.14
CA VAL A 109 1.39 29.53 9.34
C VAL A 109 0.09 30.12 9.89
N TRP A 110 -0.84 29.28 10.31
CA TRP A 110 -2.19 29.69 10.71
C TRP A 110 -2.37 29.76 12.22
N GLY A 111 -1.66 28.94 13.00
CA GLY A 111 -1.80 28.86 14.46
C GLY A 111 -1.71 30.20 15.18
N PRO A 112 -0.67 31.04 14.96
CA PRO A 112 -0.57 32.35 15.61
C PRO A 112 -1.70 33.32 15.29
N ARG A 113 -2.32 33.20 14.10
CA ARG A 113 -3.45 34.03 13.69
C ARG A 113 -4.76 33.51 14.30
N LEU A 114 -4.96 32.21 14.24
CA LEU A 114 -6.14 31.55 14.81
C LEU A 114 -6.19 31.73 16.33
N ALA A 115 -5.06 31.61 17.02
CA ALA A 115 -4.98 31.79 18.48
C ALA A 115 -5.44 33.19 18.97
N ARG A 116 -5.51 34.19 18.09
CA ARG A 116 -6.03 35.54 18.40
C ARG A 116 -7.56 35.63 18.29
N LEU A 117 -8.22 34.63 17.70
CA LEU A 117 -9.67 34.61 17.53
C LEU A 117 -10.34 34.10 18.81
N PRO A 118 -11.41 34.76 19.31
CA PRO A 118 -12.03 34.42 20.59
C PRO A 118 -12.67 33.03 20.63
N ARG A 119 -12.92 32.42 19.46
CA ARG A 119 -13.52 31.07 19.34
C ARG A 119 -12.57 30.00 18.81
N ALA A 120 -11.28 30.32 18.60
CA ALA A 120 -10.37 29.33 18.00
C ALA A 120 -10.13 28.12 18.91
N THR A 121 -9.90 28.32 20.20
CA THR A 121 -9.70 27.23 21.15
C THR A 121 -10.90 26.28 21.22
N PRO A 122 -12.15 26.73 21.46
CA PRO A 122 -13.28 25.81 21.50
C PRO A 122 -13.52 25.11 20.15
N VAL A 123 -13.34 25.81 19.02
CA VAL A 123 -13.45 25.17 17.69
C VAL A 123 -12.37 24.11 17.49
N ALA A 124 -11.12 24.38 17.87
CA ALA A 124 -10.03 23.43 17.77
C ALA A 124 -10.26 22.19 18.64
N VAL A 125 -10.82 22.37 19.85
CA VAL A 125 -11.20 21.25 20.73
C VAL A 125 -12.31 20.42 20.09
N VAL A 126 -13.35 21.04 19.52
CA VAL A 126 -14.42 20.31 18.82
C VAL A 126 -13.85 19.51 17.64
N VAL A 127 -13.02 20.13 16.79
CA VAL A 127 -12.39 19.43 15.66
C VAL A 127 -11.50 18.29 16.14
N PHE A 128 -10.71 18.50 17.20
CA PHE A 128 -9.87 17.45 17.79
C PHE A 128 -10.69 16.27 18.33
N VAL A 129 -11.81 16.54 19.01
CA VAL A 129 -12.72 15.50 19.51
C VAL A 129 -13.37 14.75 18.34
N LEU A 130 -13.78 15.44 17.27
CA LEU A 130 -14.37 14.79 16.09
C LEU A 130 -13.36 13.86 15.39
N LEU A 131 -12.14 14.34 15.15
CA LEU A 131 -11.07 13.54 14.56
C LEU A 131 -10.67 12.37 15.47
N GLY A 132 -10.64 12.59 16.79
CA GLY A 132 -10.38 11.54 17.78
C GLY A 132 -11.48 10.48 17.80
N ALA A 133 -12.75 10.89 17.71
CA ALA A 133 -13.89 9.97 17.63
C ALA A 133 -13.88 9.18 16.31
N GLU A 134 -13.54 9.81 15.19
CA GLU A 134 -13.35 9.13 13.91
C GLU A 134 -12.23 8.09 14.00
N LEU A 135 -11.08 8.45 14.58
CA LEU A 135 -9.96 7.53 14.79
C LEU A 135 -10.38 6.33 15.66
N VAL A 136 -11.06 6.58 16.78
CA VAL A 136 -11.57 5.51 17.65
C VAL A 136 -12.58 4.65 16.93
N GLY A 137 -13.47 5.24 16.12
CA GLY A 137 -14.43 4.51 15.30
C GLY A 137 -13.75 3.56 14.32
N HIS A 138 -12.71 4.02 13.62
CA HIS A 138 -11.92 3.19 12.70
C HIS A 138 -11.09 2.13 13.42
N ALA A 139 -10.50 2.46 14.57
CA ALA A 139 -9.71 1.53 15.36
C ALA A 139 -10.56 0.44 16.04
N ALA A 140 -11.80 0.77 16.39
CA ALA A 140 -12.77 -0.15 16.98
C ALA A 140 -13.58 -0.93 15.94
N ALA A 141 -13.59 -0.48 14.67
CA ALA A 141 -14.18 -1.23 13.59
C ALA A 141 -13.52 -2.61 13.53
N LYS A 142 -14.33 -3.67 13.57
CA LYS A 142 -13.82 -5.01 13.29
C LYS A 142 -13.26 -4.94 11.88
N GLY A 143 -11.95 -5.15 11.74
CA GLY A 143 -11.38 -5.42 10.44
C GLY A 143 -12.22 -6.53 9.81
N GLU A 144 -12.70 -6.33 8.57
CA GLU A 144 -13.33 -7.43 7.85
C GLU A 144 -12.39 -8.62 7.97
N PRO A 145 -12.86 -9.82 8.38
CA PRO A 145 -12.03 -11.01 8.34
C PRO A 145 -11.54 -11.10 6.91
N GLY A 146 -10.28 -10.74 6.68
CA GLY A 146 -9.74 -10.73 5.35
C GLY A 146 -9.95 -12.13 4.79
N HIS A 147 -10.27 -12.27 3.51
CA HIS A 147 -10.41 -13.57 2.85
C HIS A 147 -9.25 -14.52 3.20
N ALA A 148 -8.07 -13.96 3.46
CA ALA A 148 -6.88 -14.64 3.99
C ALA A 148 -7.06 -15.35 5.34
N ALA A 149 -7.90 -14.90 6.27
CA ALA A 149 -8.09 -15.50 7.59
C ALA A 149 -8.87 -16.81 7.54
N ASP A 150 -9.91 -16.89 6.70
CA ASP A 150 -10.64 -18.14 6.49
C ASP A 150 -9.81 -19.14 5.67
N VAL A 151 -9.10 -18.66 4.65
CA VAL A 151 -8.11 -19.46 3.91
C VAL A 151 -7.02 -19.99 4.85
N ALA A 152 -6.46 -19.14 5.72
CA ALA A 152 -5.44 -19.51 6.70
C ALA A 152 -5.94 -20.60 7.66
N ARG A 153 -7.14 -20.44 8.22
CA ARG A 153 -7.73 -21.42 9.14
C ARG A 153 -7.97 -22.76 8.44
N TRP A 154 -8.44 -22.72 7.19
CA TRP A 154 -8.68 -23.93 6.40
C TRP A 154 -7.37 -24.65 6.05
N LEU A 155 -6.35 -23.94 5.57
CA LEU A 155 -5.04 -24.50 5.26
C LEU A 155 -4.38 -25.14 6.50
N ASP A 156 -4.36 -24.43 7.63
CA ASP A 156 -3.77 -24.91 8.88
C ASP A 156 -4.53 -26.15 9.41
N GLY A 157 -5.87 -26.11 9.39
CA GLY A 157 -6.72 -27.23 9.81
C GLY A 157 -6.60 -28.48 8.93
N ARG A 158 -6.19 -28.30 7.66
CA ARG A 158 -5.91 -29.38 6.70
C ARG A 158 -4.46 -29.87 6.75
N GLY A 159 -3.61 -29.23 7.55
CA GLY A 159 -2.19 -29.54 7.63
C GLY A 159 -1.41 -29.17 6.37
N LEU A 160 -1.93 -28.26 5.54
CA LEU A 160 -1.23 -27.75 4.35
C LEU A 160 -0.20 -26.72 4.81
N ARG A 161 1.09 -27.03 4.65
CA ARG A 161 2.19 -26.27 5.28
C ARG A 161 2.91 -25.31 4.35
N TYR A 162 3.02 -25.62 3.06
CA TYR A 162 3.79 -24.81 2.13
C TYR A 162 3.07 -24.68 0.78
N GLY A 163 3.01 -23.47 0.23
CA GLY A 163 2.31 -23.19 -1.02
C GLY A 163 2.69 -21.86 -1.65
N LEU A 164 2.03 -21.56 -2.76
CA LEU A 164 2.23 -20.38 -3.58
C LEU A 164 0.98 -19.50 -3.56
N GLY A 165 1.12 -18.20 -3.76
CA GLY A 165 -0.02 -17.30 -3.92
C GLY A 165 0.39 -15.96 -4.47
N ASP A 166 -0.56 -15.15 -4.94
CA ASP A 166 -0.22 -13.79 -5.36
C ASP A 166 0.37 -12.96 -4.19
N TYR A 167 1.09 -11.89 -4.54
CA TYR A 167 1.80 -11.06 -3.57
C TYR A 167 0.92 -10.55 -2.41
N TRP A 168 -0.36 -10.25 -2.68
CA TRP A 168 -1.24 -9.68 -1.66
C TRP A 168 -1.87 -10.73 -0.75
N ASN A 169 -2.05 -11.96 -1.22
CA ASN A 169 -2.61 -13.06 -0.43
C ASN A 169 -1.55 -13.89 0.31
N SER A 170 -0.36 -14.07 -0.26
CA SER A 170 0.68 -14.98 0.24
C SER A 170 1.19 -14.65 1.65
N ASN A 171 1.77 -13.47 1.84
CA ASN A 171 2.41 -13.14 3.12
C ASN A 171 1.41 -12.96 4.28
N ASN A 172 0.18 -12.54 3.99
CA ASN A 172 -0.87 -12.38 5.00
C ASN A 172 -1.26 -13.72 5.65
N ILE A 173 -1.41 -14.78 4.86
CA ILE A 173 -1.72 -16.13 5.37
C ILE A 173 -0.58 -16.64 6.28
N THR A 174 0.67 -16.40 5.87
CA THR A 174 1.84 -16.81 6.67
C THR A 174 1.85 -16.12 8.03
N VAL A 175 1.54 -14.83 8.08
CA VAL A 175 1.48 -14.07 9.35
C VAL A 175 0.30 -14.52 10.21
N LEU A 176 -0.90 -14.68 9.62
CA LEU A 176 -2.12 -15.08 10.34
C LEU A 176 -2.02 -16.47 10.98
N THR A 177 -1.13 -17.33 10.47
CA THR A 177 -0.89 -18.68 11.00
C THR A 177 0.36 -18.78 11.87
N ASP A 178 0.99 -17.66 12.25
CA ASP A 178 2.27 -17.61 12.96
C ASP A 178 3.35 -18.48 12.29
N GLY A 179 3.37 -18.53 10.96
CA GLY A 179 4.31 -19.32 10.17
C GLY A 179 3.98 -20.81 10.04
N ARG A 180 2.86 -21.30 10.61
CA ARG A 180 2.44 -22.70 10.44
C ARG A 180 2.03 -23.05 9.02
N VAL A 181 1.63 -22.06 8.22
CA VAL A 181 1.33 -22.18 6.80
C VAL A 181 2.15 -21.13 6.05
N ALA A 182 3.17 -21.56 5.35
CA ALA A 182 4.04 -20.73 4.54
C ALA A 182 3.49 -20.59 3.11
N VAL A 183 3.09 -19.39 2.71
CA VAL A 183 2.70 -19.10 1.32
C VAL A 183 3.70 -18.12 0.71
N ARG A 184 4.23 -18.44 -0.47
CA ARG A 184 5.26 -17.63 -1.14
C ARG A 184 4.72 -16.90 -2.36
N PRO A 185 5.14 -15.63 -2.57
CA PRO A 185 4.57 -14.80 -3.60
C PRO A 185 4.96 -15.27 -5.02
N VAL A 186 3.97 -15.42 -5.88
CA VAL A 186 4.17 -15.64 -7.32
C VAL A 186 3.53 -14.52 -8.12
N VAL A 187 4.06 -14.30 -9.32
CA VAL A 187 3.35 -13.55 -10.36
C VAL A 187 2.43 -14.54 -11.06
N THR A 188 1.12 -14.29 -11.02
CA THR A 188 0.11 -15.12 -11.67
C THR A 188 -0.07 -14.79 -13.16
N SER A 189 1.00 -14.32 -13.80
CA SER A 189 1.08 -14.18 -15.27
C SER A 189 1.20 -15.55 -15.92
N ASP A 190 1.31 -15.59 -17.26
CA ASP A 190 1.61 -16.80 -18.00
C ASP A 190 3.08 -16.76 -18.48
N PRO A 191 3.98 -17.64 -17.98
CA PRO A 191 3.74 -18.66 -16.95
C PRO A 191 3.67 -18.08 -15.53
N ILE A 192 3.14 -18.86 -14.60
CA ILE A 192 3.20 -18.53 -13.17
C ILE A 192 4.65 -18.68 -12.73
N SER A 193 5.16 -17.65 -12.08
CA SER A 193 6.60 -17.53 -11.75
C SER A 193 6.84 -17.02 -10.35
N ALA A 194 7.91 -17.48 -9.71
CA ALA A 194 8.40 -16.98 -8.43
C ALA A 194 8.61 -15.46 -8.51
N TYR A 195 8.07 -14.73 -7.54
CA TYR A 195 8.17 -13.27 -7.55
C TYR A 195 9.38 -12.82 -6.74
N ARG A 196 10.36 -12.18 -7.39
CA ARG A 196 11.60 -11.77 -6.71
C ARG A 196 11.43 -10.61 -5.73
N TRP A 197 10.46 -9.73 -5.94
CA TRP A 197 10.25 -8.56 -5.07
C TRP A 197 9.98 -9.03 -3.62
N GLU A 198 10.78 -8.54 -2.65
CA GLU A 198 10.64 -8.85 -1.21
C GLU A 198 10.63 -10.36 -0.90
N SER A 199 11.40 -11.14 -1.68
CA SER A 199 11.50 -12.59 -1.53
C SER A 199 12.92 -13.09 -1.34
N LYS A 200 13.07 -14.20 -0.60
CA LYS A 200 14.33 -14.94 -0.51
C LYS A 200 14.40 -16.01 -1.60
N VAL A 201 15.60 -16.27 -2.10
CA VAL A 201 15.86 -17.32 -3.11
C VAL A 201 15.49 -18.70 -2.57
N ASP A 202 15.94 -19.02 -1.36
CA ASP A 202 15.77 -20.34 -0.72
C ASP A 202 14.30 -20.72 -0.49
N TRP A 203 13.38 -19.73 -0.47
CA TRP A 203 11.94 -20.00 -0.38
C TRP A 203 11.38 -20.82 -1.56
N TYR A 204 12.14 -20.93 -2.66
CA TYR A 204 11.72 -21.64 -3.86
C TYR A 204 12.66 -22.79 -4.19
N ASP A 205 13.45 -23.27 -3.22
CA ASP A 205 14.27 -24.47 -3.39
C ASP A 205 13.42 -25.75 -3.17
N PRO A 206 13.15 -26.55 -4.22
CA PRO A 206 12.40 -27.80 -4.09
C PRO A 206 13.15 -28.88 -3.29
N ALA A 207 14.43 -28.69 -2.97
CA ALA A 207 15.17 -29.58 -2.07
C ALA A 207 14.88 -29.30 -0.58
N GLU A 208 14.39 -28.10 -0.25
CA GLU A 208 14.10 -27.69 1.12
C GLU A 208 12.59 -27.66 1.44
N TYR A 209 11.76 -27.34 0.44
CA TYR A 209 10.32 -27.13 0.62
C TYR A 209 9.50 -27.84 -0.46
N ASP A 210 8.24 -28.13 -0.13
CA ASP A 210 7.26 -28.77 -1.01
C ASP A 210 5.99 -27.91 -1.14
N ALA A 211 5.93 -27.05 -2.16
CA ALA A 211 4.74 -26.24 -2.39
C ALA A 211 3.62 -27.12 -2.94
N THR A 212 2.56 -27.36 -2.17
CA THR A 212 1.47 -28.31 -2.52
C THR A 212 0.13 -27.64 -2.79
N PHE A 213 0.06 -26.32 -2.70
CA PHE A 213 -1.15 -25.57 -3.02
C PHE A 213 -0.84 -24.21 -3.64
N LEU A 214 -1.82 -23.67 -4.35
CA LEU A 214 -1.80 -22.36 -4.99
C LEU A 214 -3.03 -21.55 -4.57
N VAL A 215 -2.83 -20.33 -4.11
CA VAL A 215 -3.88 -19.39 -3.70
C VAL A 215 -4.02 -18.31 -4.78
N LEU A 216 -5.22 -18.17 -5.35
CA LEU A 216 -5.54 -17.26 -6.46
C LEU A 216 -6.64 -16.27 -6.07
N ASP A 217 -6.45 -14.99 -6.40
CA ASP A 217 -7.48 -13.94 -6.25
C ASP A 217 -8.64 -14.11 -7.27
N THR A 218 -9.89 -13.92 -6.82
CA THR A 218 -11.09 -14.08 -7.68
C THR A 218 -11.41 -12.89 -8.59
N ARG A 219 -10.53 -11.88 -8.70
CA ARG A 219 -10.67 -10.83 -9.74
C ARG A 219 -10.53 -11.39 -11.15
N ASN A 220 -9.79 -12.49 -11.34
CA ASN A 220 -9.79 -13.27 -12.58
C ASN A 220 -9.33 -14.74 -12.34
N PRO A 221 -10.11 -15.55 -11.60
CA PRO A 221 -9.69 -16.87 -11.16
C PRO A 221 -9.60 -17.81 -12.36
N SER A 222 -10.50 -17.68 -13.34
CA SER A 222 -10.52 -18.51 -14.55
C SER A 222 -9.22 -18.42 -15.34
N ARG A 223 -8.59 -17.24 -15.41
CA ARG A 223 -7.29 -17.09 -16.07
C ARG A 223 -6.17 -17.73 -15.27
N GLY A 224 -6.11 -17.47 -13.96
CA GLY A 224 -5.09 -18.04 -13.09
C GLY A 224 -5.16 -19.57 -13.02
N GLU A 225 -6.38 -20.12 -12.92
CA GLU A 225 -6.64 -21.55 -12.89
C GLU A 225 -6.31 -22.21 -14.23
N ALA A 226 -6.64 -21.56 -15.36
CA ALA A 226 -6.24 -22.06 -16.69
C ALA A 226 -4.71 -22.09 -16.85
N THR A 227 -4.00 -21.05 -16.42
CA THR A 227 -2.53 -21.02 -16.46
C THR A 227 -1.93 -22.08 -15.52
N ALA A 228 -2.44 -22.21 -14.29
CA ALA A 228 -1.99 -23.25 -13.36
C ALA A 228 -2.24 -24.66 -13.92
N THR A 229 -3.38 -24.87 -14.59
CA THR A 229 -3.70 -26.15 -15.24
C THR A 229 -2.79 -26.43 -16.43
N ALA A 230 -2.45 -25.42 -17.22
CA ALA A 230 -1.50 -25.57 -18.33
C ALA A 230 -0.08 -25.90 -17.84
N GLN A 231 0.34 -25.33 -16.70
CA GLN A 231 1.69 -25.47 -16.15
C GLN A 231 1.86 -26.74 -15.30
N TRP A 232 0.89 -27.06 -14.45
CA TRP A 232 0.97 -28.17 -13.49
C TRP A 232 -0.13 -29.22 -13.68
N GLY A 233 -0.97 -29.14 -14.70
CA GLY A 233 -2.12 -30.04 -14.83
C GLY A 233 -3.25 -29.73 -13.84
N PRO A 234 -4.33 -30.53 -13.83
CA PRO A 234 -5.47 -30.28 -12.98
C PRO A 234 -5.13 -30.45 -11.49
N PRO A 235 -5.70 -29.63 -10.59
CA PRO A 235 -5.55 -29.81 -9.16
C PRO A 235 -6.32 -31.04 -8.67
N VAL A 236 -5.87 -31.65 -7.57
CA VAL A 236 -6.58 -32.76 -6.91
C VAL A 236 -7.78 -32.29 -6.10
N GLU A 237 -7.76 -31.03 -5.67
CA GLU A 237 -8.87 -30.37 -4.98
C GLU A 237 -8.90 -28.89 -5.32
N ARG A 238 -10.13 -28.37 -5.47
CA ARG A 238 -10.41 -26.95 -5.64
C ARG A 238 -11.35 -26.51 -4.52
N HIS A 239 -10.93 -25.52 -3.75
CA HIS A 239 -11.76 -24.91 -2.71
C HIS A 239 -11.96 -23.42 -2.99
N GLU A 240 -13.18 -22.94 -2.82
CA GLU A 240 -13.54 -21.56 -3.12
C GLU A 240 -13.96 -20.84 -1.85
N PHE A 241 -13.33 -19.69 -1.61
CA PHE A 241 -13.69 -18.73 -0.59
C PHE A 241 -14.26 -17.48 -1.25
N ALA A 242 -14.92 -16.61 -0.49
CA ALA A 242 -15.15 -15.26 -0.97
C ALA A 242 -13.79 -14.65 -1.37
N GLY A 243 -13.68 -14.04 -2.55
CA GLY A 243 -12.46 -13.34 -2.95
C GLY A 243 -11.25 -14.20 -3.34
N THR A 244 -11.26 -15.53 -3.11
CA THR A 244 -10.06 -16.37 -3.29
C THR A 244 -10.40 -17.82 -3.66
N VAL A 245 -9.60 -18.43 -4.54
CA VAL A 245 -9.64 -19.87 -4.86
C VAL A 245 -8.33 -20.52 -4.42
N VAL A 246 -8.43 -21.68 -3.78
CA VAL A 246 -7.28 -22.51 -3.42
C VAL A 246 -7.30 -23.79 -4.26
N LEU A 247 -6.19 -24.02 -4.95
CA LEU A 247 -5.94 -25.23 -5.74
C LEU A 247 -4.91 -26.09 -5.01
N VAL A 248 -5.24 -27.34 -4.70
CA VAL A 248 -4.34 -28.28 -4.03
C VAL A 248 -3.82 -29.29 -5.05
N TYR A 249 -2.55 -29.65 -4.91
CA TYR A 249 -1.82 -30.57 -5.77
C TYR A 249 -1.17 -31.68 -4.95
N ASP A 250 -0.99 -32.84 -5.59
CA ASP A 250 -0.31 -34.02 -5.04
C ASP A 250 1.19 -34.04 -5.41
N LYS A 251 1.74 -32.90 -5.83
CA LYS A 251 3.13 -32.72 -6.24
C LYS A 251 3.65 -31.36 -5.84
N ASP A 252 4.97 -31.25 -5.83
CA ASP A 252 5.67 -30.01 -5.54
C ASP A 252 5.63 -29.06 -6.75
N LEU A 253 5.04 -27.88 -6.54
CA LEU A 253 4.90 -26.82 -7.53
C LEU A 253 6.21 -26.02 -7.72
N LEU A 254 7.20 -26.17 -6.84
CA LEU A 254 8.50 -25.50 -6.95
C LEU A 254 9.38 -26.11 -8.06
N VAL A 255 9.18 -27.39 -8.38
CA VAL A 255 9.98 -28.08 -9.40
C VAL A 255 9.77 -27.43 -10.78
N GLY A 256 10.83 -26.80 -11.28
CA GLY A 256 10.82 -26.12 -12.58
C GLY A 256 10.05 -24.79 -12.59
N LEU A 257 9.79 -24.19 -11.42
CA LEU A 257 9.12 -22.89 -11.31
C LEU A 257 10.02 -21.77 -11.88
N PRO A 258 9.61 -21.09 -12.98
CA PRO A 258 10.34 -19.94 -13.51
C PRO A 258 10.26 -18.76 -12.53
N ALA A 259 11.07 -17.73 -12.75
CA ALA A 259 11.08 -16.54 -11.88
C ALA A 259 10.92 -15.24 -12.65
N TYR A 260 10.18 -14.30 -12.06
CA TYR A 260 10.12 -12.91 -12.48
C TYR A 260 11.09 -12.07 -11.65
N CYS A 261 12.20 -11.68 -12.27
CA CYS A 261 13.35 -11.03 -11.65
C CYS A 261 13.34 -9.50 -11.77
N MET A 262 12.33 -8.93 -12.41
CA MET A 262 12.09 -7.49 -12.68
C MET A 262 13.24 -6.73 -13.35
N PRO A 263 13.07 -6.27 -14.61
CA PRO A 263 11.97 -6.56 -15.54
C PRO A 263 12.12 -7.93 -16.23
N GLU A 264 13.22 -8.63 -15.94
CA GLU A 264 13.63 -9.87 -16.63
C GLU A 264 12.93 -11.11 -16.07
N HIS A 265 12.97 -12.19 -16.85
CA HIS A 265 12.52 -13.52 -16.45
C HIS A 265 13.73 -14.45 -16.43
N ALA A 266 13.72 -15.42 -15.52
CA ALA A 266 14.75 -16.46 -15.43
C ALA A 266 14.11 -17.85 -15.31
N PRO A 267 14.83 -18.93 -15.67
CA PRO A 267 14.34 -20.30 -15.47
C PRO A 267 14.13 -20.68 -14.01
N SER A 268 14.79 -20.01 -13.05
CA SER A 268 14.53 -20.13 -11.62
C SER A 268 14.96 -18.86 -10.89
N ILE A 269 14.49 -18.68 -9.64
CA ILE A 269 14.81 -17.48 -8.86
C ILE A 269 16.31 -17.40 -8.47
N ALA A 270 16.96 -18.56 -8.32
CA ALA A 270 18.40 -18.65 -8.08
C ALA A 270 19.23 -18.14 -9.26
N GLN A 271 18.66 -18.14 -10.46
CA GLN A 271 19.28 -17.65 -11.69
C GLN A 271 18.91 -16.19 -11.99
N CYS A 272 18.16 -15.52 -11.11
CA CYS A 272 17.91 -14.10 -11.27
C CYS A 272 19.24 -13.32 -11.22
N PRO A 273 19.48 -12.38 -12.15
CA PRO A 273 20.70 -11.59 -12.15
C PRO A 273 20.82 -10.85 -10.82
N THR A 274 22.00 -10.77 -10.22
CA THR A 274 22.21 -9.90 -9.04
C THR A 274 21.69 -8.52 -9.35
N HIS A 275 20.93 -7.88 -8.44
CA HIS A 275 20.46 -6.51 -8.66
C HIS A 275 21.66 -5.68 -9.12
N GLY A 276 21.61 -5.20 -10.37
CA GLY A 276 22.62 -4.26 -10.85
C GLY A 276 22.67 -3.07 -9.91
N PRO A 277 23.75 -2.26 -9.92
CA PRO A 277 23.80 -1.06 -9.10
C PRO A 277 22.50 -0.31 -9.29
N ALA A 278 21.75 -0.13 -8.18
CA ALA A 278 20.48 0.56 -8.22
C ALA A 278 20.73 1.89 -8.90
N LEU A 279 20.12 2.12 -10.07
CA LEU A 279 20.10 3.42 -10.70
C LEU A 279 19.17 4.31 -9.87
N PHE A 280 19.72 4.80 -8.77
CA PHE A 280 19.40 6.09 -8.19
C PHE A 280 20.63 6.98 -8.36
#